data_AF-A0A928VPK3-F1
#
_entry.id   AF-A0A928VPK3-F1
#
_cell.length_a   1.000
_cell.length_b   1.000
_cell.length_c   1.000
_cell.angle_alpha   90.00
_cell.angle_beta   90.00
_cell.angle_gamma   90.00
#
_symmetry.space_group_name_H-M   'P 1'
#
loop_
_entity.id
_entity.type
_entity.pdbx_description
1 polymer ?
#
loop_
_entity_poly.entity_id
_entity_poly.type
_entity_poly.pdbx_seq_one_letter_code
_entity_poly.pdbx_strand_id
1 'polypeptide(L)'
;MANQPSAVLPVKGASADWLRTAVINIVNRPATSDQSISTAEDPIRQEQFYSAYQPFKEADKVEFIPGASDAEAEVVIRAIYRQVMGNAHVMESERLTTLESRFKGGELTVREFVRALAKSELYRSRFFDNCYSYRAVELNFKHLLGRAPDNFDETRFHTGILDTKGFEADIDSYIDSDEYQSNFGEYIVPAYRGFSSRPGQSMLEFTNMFDILRSASSSDKAQTKENKPQLTSAIIRNSPYGKFKADNVQDLLAEVFKGSIGSAPIPKPDGTYEQPDISRTSSEVPEAARRQIAALEQQVEDQAAEIAALKAQLADATRISSFGSAQLNKWRPRSY
;
A
#
# COMPACT_ATOMS: atom_id res chain seq x y z
N MET A 1 10.07 -49.78 6.66
CA MET A 1 10.60 -49.38 7.98
C MET A 1 11.10 -47.95 7.86
N ALA A 2 10.26 -46.97 8.18
CA ALA A 2 10.61 -45.56 8.16
C ALA A 2 10.77 -45.08 9.60
N ASN A 3 11.99 -44.67 9.95
CA ASN A 3 12.38 -44.20 11.27
C ASN A 3 11.98 -42.72 11.38
N GLN A 4 11.04 -42.38 12.26
CA GLN A 4 10.79 -40.99 12.66
C GLN A 4 11.42 -40.76 14.05
N PRO A 5 12.15 -39.66 14.28
CA PRO A 5 12.73 -39.37 15.59
C PRO A 5 11.63 -39.04 16.61
N SER A 6 11.69 -39.70 17.76
CA SER A 6 10.76 -39.53 18.88
C SER A 6 10.83 -38.11 19.45
N ALA A 7 9.69 -37.43 19.49
CA ALA A 7 9.54 -36.11 20.08
C ALA A 7 9.81 -36.15 21.60
N VAL A 8 10.78 -35.36 22.05
CA VAL A 8 11.05 -35.12 23.48
C VAL A 8 9.91 -34.27 24.04
N LEU A 9 9.24 -34.77 25.09
CA LEU A 9 8.18 -34.02 25.78
C LEU A 9 8.79 -32.89 26.62
N PRO A 10 8.23 -31.67 26.61
CA PRO A 10 8.71 -30.57 27.46
C PRO A 10 8.38 -30.82 28.94
N VAL A 11 9.33 -30.46 29.80
CA VAL A 11 9.25 -30.56 31.27
C VAL A 11 8.15 -29.63 31.79
N LYS A 12 7.21 -30.16 32.58
CA LYS A 12 6.16 -29.37 33.25
C LYS A 12 6.78 -28.48 34.34
N GLY A 13 6.67 -27.16 34.19
CA GLY A 13 6.86 -26.22 35.32
C GLY A 13 7.78 -25.01 35.10
N ALA A 14 8.28 -24.73 33.89
CA ALA A 14 9.06 -23.51 33.63
C ALA A 14 8.18 -22.41 33.00
N SER A 15 8.09 -21.23 33.62
CA SER A 15 7.47 -20.04 33.02
C SER A 15 8.46 -19.38 32.07
N ALA A 16 8.32 -19.61 30.77
CA ALA A 16 9.16 -19.00 29.74
C ALA A 16 8.31 -18.12 28.82
N ASP A 17 8.24 -16.83 29.12
CA ASP A 17 7.55 -15.83 28.29
C ASP A 17 8.22 -15.59 26.92
N TRP A 18 9.42 -16.14 26.70
CA TRP A 18 10.18 -16.01 25.45
C TRP A 18 10.13 -17.25 24.54
N LEU A 19 9.40 -18.31 24.92
CA LEU A 19 9.19 -19.53 24.12
C LEU A 19 7.79 -19.63 23.49
N ARG A 20 7.09 -18.50 23.31
CA ARG A 20 5.91 -18.49 22.43
C ARG A 20 6.40 -18.50 20.98
N THR A 21 6.34 -19.68 20.35
CA THR A 21 6.24 -19.71 18.87
C THR A 21 5.02 -18.87 18.54
N ALA A 22 5.17 -17.85 17.68
CA ALA A 22 4.03 -17.12 17.16
C ALA A 22 3.13 -18.12 16.44
N VAL A 23 2.12 -18.63 17.14
CA VAL A 23 1.02 -19.34 16.52
C VAL A 23 0.32 -18.27 15.70
N ILE A 24 0.66 -18.21 14.41
CA ILE A 24 -0.24 -17.62 13.43
C ILE A 24 -1.48 -18.50 13.52
N ASN A 25 -2.46 -18.04 14.29
CA ASN A 25 -3.79 -18.60 14.26
C ASN A 25 -4.32 -18.38 12.84
N ILE A 26 -4.05 -19.33 11.94
CA ILE A 26 -4.87 -19.54 10.75
C ILE A 26 -6.16 -20.21 11.26
N VAL A 27 -6.91 -19.46 12.07
CA VAL A 27 -8.30 -19.76 12.32
C VAL A 27 -9.01 -19.20 11.10
N ASN A 28 -9.64 -20.08 10.32
CA ASN A 28 -10.69 -19.72 9.38
C ASN A 28 -11.65 -18.76 10.10
N ARG A 29 -11.48 -17.46 9.88
CA ARG A 29 -12.41 -16.44 10.37
C ARG A 29 -13.57 -16.46 9.37
N PRO A 30 -14.77 -16.92 9.74
CA PRO A 30 -15.91 -16.77 8.84
C PRO A 30 -16.13 -15.28 8.59
N ALA A 31 -16.46 -14.94 7.35
CA ALA A 31 -16.82 -13.59 6.95
C ALA A 31 -18.10 -13.16 7.68
N THR A 32 -17.95 -12.58 8.86
CA THR A 32 -19.00 -11.83 9.54
C THR A 32 -18.71 -10.36 9.33
N SER A 33 -19.57 -9.71 8.54
CA SER A 33 -19.72 -8.25 8.50
C SER A 33 -20.05 -7.78 9.90
N ASP A 34 -19.04 -7.27 10.59
CA ASP A 34 -19.11 -6.29 11.69
C ASP A 34 -17.70 -6.21 12.28
N GLN A 35 -16.89 -5.33 11.69
CA GLN A 35 -15.71 -4.79 12.36
C GLN A 35 -15.98 -3.33 12.65
N SER A 36 -16.56 -3.07 13.82
CA SER A 36 -16.36 -1.79 14.46
C SER A 36 -14.86 -1.61 14.72
N ILE A 37 -14.32 -0.50 14.25
CA ILE A 37 -12.91 -0.13 14.38
C ILE A 37 -12.61 -0.02 15.88
N SER A 38 -11.93 -1.02 16.45
CA SER A 38 -11.46 -0.99 17.83
C SER A 38 -10.12 -0.26 17.89
N THR A 39 -10.15 0.97 18.39
CA THR A 39 -9.02 1.90 18.59
C THR A 39 -7.89 1.38 19.51
N ALA A 40 -8.01 0.17 20.06
CA ALA A 40 -7.07 -0.38 21.05
C ALA A 40 -5.87 -1.15 20.44
N GLU A 41 -5.94 -1.57 19.17
CA GLU A 41 -4.85 -2.27 18.48
C GLU A 41 -3.84 -1.31 17.80
N ASP A 42 -4.16 -0.01 17.76
CA ASP A 42 -3.42 1.01 17.03
C ASP A 42 -2.04 1.39 17.62
N PRO A 43 -1.80 1.48 18.95
CA PRO A 43 -0.52 1.99 19.47
C PRO A 43 0.63 0.99 19.26
N ILE A 44 0.39 -0.30 19.51
CA ILE A 44 1.41 -1.37 19.35
C ILE A 44 1.83 -1.47 17.89
N ARG A 45 0.87 -1.35 16.96
CA ARG A 45 1.13 -1.39 15.52
C ARG A 45 1.99 -0.20 15.10
N GLN A 46 1.66 1.00 15.58
CA GLN A 46 2.44 2.23 15.35
C GLN A 46 3.87 2.09 15.87
N GLU A 47 4.08 1.61 17.09
CA GLU A 47 5.42 1.40 17.69
C GLU A 47 6.26 0.38 16.91
N GLN A 48 5.66 -0.73 16.48
CA GLN A 48 6.32 -1.70 15.61
C GLN A 48 6.71 -1.09 14.25
N PHE A 49 5.88 -0.19 13.70
CA PHE A 49 6.24 0.54 12.48
C PHE A 49 7.42 1.49 12.71
N TYR A 50 7.42 2.25 13.80
CA TYR A 50 8.50 3.19 14.10
C TYR A 50 9.86 2.49 14.25
N SER A 51 9.90 1.38 14.99
CA SER A 51 11.13 0.59 15.16
C SER A 51 11.65 -0.03 13.86
N ALA A 52 10.76 -0.39 12.93
CA ALA A 52 11.15 -1.07 11.70
C ALA A 52 11.93 -0.17 10.71
N TYR A 53 11.70 1.14 10.71
CA TYR A 53 12.35 2.06 9.77
C TYR A 53 13.52 2.85 10.37
N GLN A 54 13.62 2.94 11.71
CA GLN A 54 14.74 3.59 12.40
C GLN A 54 16.13 3.22 11.85
N PRO A 55 16.44 1.93 11.56
CA PRO A 55 17.75 1.56 11.02
C PRO A 55 18.09 2.24 9.70
N PHE A 56 17.09 2.52 8.86
CA PHE A 56 17.30 3.20 7.58
C PHE A 56 17.47 4.71 7.73
N LYS A 57 16.86 5.30 8.78
CA LYS A 57 17.01 6.72 9.09
C LYS A 57 18.36 7.02 9.74
N GLU A 58 18.85 6.11 10.57
CA GLU A 58 20.12 6.24 11.30
C GLU A 58 21.33 5.81 10.48
N ALA A 59 21.14 5.02 9.42
CA ALA A 59 22.23 4.63 8.54
C ALA A 59 22.81 5.83 7.79
N ASP A 60 24.12 6.03 7.95
CA ASP A 60 24.86 7.03 7.18
C ASP A 60 24.89 6.68 5.69
N LYS A 61 24.94 7.72 4.86
CA LYS A 61 25.05 7.56 3.40
C LYS A 61 26.40 6.93 3.08
N VAL A 62 26.38 5.89 2.25
CA VAL A 62 27.61 5.26 1.75
C VAL A 62 28.07 6.02 0.51
N GLU A 63 29.21 6.68 0.63
CA GLU A 63 29.88 7.40 -0.46
C GLU A 63 31.15 6.67 -0.91
N PHE A 64 31.46 6.78 -2.19
CA PHE A 64 32.67 6.25 -2.78
C PHE A 64 33.63 7.39 -3.15
N ILE A 65 34.85 7.34 -2.63
CA ILE A 65 35.89 8.31 -2.98
C ILE A 65 36.70 7.74 -4.16
N PRO A 66 36.84 8.45 -5.29
CA PRO A 66 37.67 8.00 -6.41
C PRO A 66 39.12 7.73 -5.96
N GLY A 67 39.66 6.57 -6.32
CA GLY A 67 41.00 6.15 -5.88
C GLY A 67 41.05 5.51 -4.50
N ALA A 68 39.90 5.20 -3.90
CA ALA A 68 39.78 4.39 -2.69
C ALA A 68 40.33 2.95 -2.88
N SER A 69 40.54 2.26 -1.75
CA SER A 69 41.04 0.89 -1.75
C SER A 69 40.03 -0.13 -2.29
N ASP A 70 40.51 -1.26 -2.81
CA ASP A 70 39.66 -2.35 -3.29
C ASP A 70 38.67 -2.88 -2.23
N ALA A 71 39.06 -2.81 -0.95
CA ALA A 71 38.22 -3.21 0.17
C ALA A 71 37.03 -2.26 0.36
N GLU A 72 37.25 -0.95 0.25
CA GLU A 72 36.19 0.07 0.32
C GLU A 72 35.27 -0.03 -0.89
N ALA A 73 35.83 -0.24 -2.09
CA ALA A 73 35.05 -0.47 -3.30
C ALA A 73 34.13 -1.70 -3.14
N GLU A 74 34.59 -2.76 -2.47
CA GLU A 74 33.76 -3.93 -2.21
C GLU A 74 32.63 -3.69 -1.21
N VAL A 75 32.86 -2.86 -0.18
CA VAL A 75 31.79 -2.43 0.74
C VAL A 75 30.71 -1.66 -0.02
N VAL A 76 31.12 -0.74 -0.90
CA VAL A 76 30.21 0.03 -1.77
C VAL A 76 29.43 -0.89 -2.70
N ILE A 77 30.10 -1.83 -3.38
CA ILE A 77 29.45 -2.82 -4.25
C ILE A 77 28.37 -3.58 -3.48
N ARG A 78 28.67 -4.07 -2.27
CA ARG A 78 27.69 -4.79 -1.44
C ARG A 78 26.50 -3.90 -1.06
N ALA A 79 26.75 -2.63 -0.73
CA ALA A 79 25.68 -1.67 -0.44
C ALA A 79 24.79 -1.44 -1.67
N ILE A 80 25.38 -1.31 -2.87
CA ILE A 80 24.63 -1.14 -4.12
C ILE A 80 23.77 -2.37 -4.41
N TYR A 81 24.32 -3.59 -4.35
CA TYR A 81 23.53 -4.80 -4.54
C TYR A 81 22.40 -4.89 -3.52
N ARG A 82 22.64 -4.56 -2.25
CA ARG A 82 21.61 -4.59 -1.22
C ARG A 82 20.47 -3.61 -1.52
N GLN A 83 20.78 -2.41 -1.98
CA GLN A 83 19.78 -1.39 -2.32
C GLN A 83 19.02 -1.74 -3.60
N VAL A 84 19.75 -1.91 -4.70
CA VAL A 84 19.17 -2.08 -6.05
C VAL A 84 18.43 -3.40 -6.15
N MET A 85 18.89 -4.45 -5.48
CA MET A 85 18.19 -5.75 -5.45
C MET A 85 17.13 -5.84 -4.36
N GLY A 86 16.82 -4.75 -3.65
CA GLY A 86 15.72 -4.78 -2.68
C GLY A 86 15.94 -5.77 -1.53
N ASN A 87 17.18 -5.87 -1.05
CA ASN A 87 17.62 -6.84 -0.04
C ASN A 87 17.39 -8.31 -0.46
N ALA A 88 17.30 -8.60 -1.76
CA ALA A 88 17.26 -9.97 -2.25
C ALA A 88 18.65 -10.63 -2.15
N HIS A 89 18.66 -11.93 -1.90
CA HIS A 89 19.89 -12.71 -1.91
C HIS A 89 20.41 -12.84 -3.34
N VAL A 90 21.64 -12.37 -3.57
CA VAL A 90 22.39 -12.56 -4.81
C VAL A 90 23.49 -13.56 -4.51
N MET A 91 23.44 -14.72 -5.18
CA MET A 91 24.44 -15.76 -4.98
C MET A 91 25.73 -15.43 -5.73
N GLU A 92 26.86 -16.00 -5.32
CA GLU A 92 28.16 -15.75 -5.98
C GLU A 92 28.13 -16.08 -7.48
N SER A 93 27.35 -17.09 -7.89
CA SER A 93 27.16 -17.47 -9.29
C SER A 93 26.36 -16.46 -10.12
N GLU A 94 25.55 -15.62 -9.48
CA GLU A 94 24.73 -14.61 -10.14
C GLU A 94 25.44 -13.25 -10.21
N ARG A 95 26.52 -13.05 -9.42
CA ARG A 95 27.22 -11.76 -9.35
C ARG A 95 27.85 -11.38 -10.69
N LEU A 96 27.72 -10.11 -11.04
CA LEU A 96 28.23 -9.53 -12.28
C LEU A 96 29.70 -9.14 -12.13
N THR A 97 30.59 -10.14 -12.17
CA THR A 97 32.04 -9.95 -11.94
C THR A 97 32.68 -8.95 -12.91
N THR A 98 32.26 -8.93 -14.17
CA THR A 98 32.74 -7.98 -15.18
C THR A 98 32.44 -6.53 -14.80
N LEU A 99 31.24 -6.27 -14.27
CA LEU A 99 30.78 -4.96 -13.85
C LEU A 99 31.54 -4.52 -12.58
N GLU A 100 31.74 -5.44 -11.63
CA GLU A 100 32.54 -5.22 -10.43
C GLU A 100 34.00 -4.89 -10.75
N SER A 101 34.62 -5.59 -11.71
CA SER A 101 35.98 -5.30 -12.14
C SER A 101 36.13 -3.91 -12.77
N ARG A 102 35.17 -3.48 -13.60
CA ARG A 102 35.19 -2.12 -14.19
C ARG A 102 35.05 -1.02 -13.14
N PHE A 103 34.24 -1.27 -12.11
CA PHE A 103 34.09 -0.35 -10.98
C PHE A 103 35.38 -0.24 -10.16
N LYS A 104 36.00 -1.37 -9.82
CA LYS A 104 37.29 -1.41 -9.12
C LYS A 104 38.40 -0.76 -9.95
N GLY A 105 38.34 -0.88 -11.27
CA GLY A 105 39.25 -0.20 -12.21
C GLY A 105 39.03 1.31 -12.33
N GLY A 106 37.98 1.88 -11.71
CA GLY A 106 37.65 3.30 -11.79
C GLY A 106 37.07 3.75 -13.13
N GLU A 107 36.66 2.82 -14.00
CA GLU A 107 36.03 3.14 -15.29
C GLU A 107 34.58 3.62 -15.13
N LEU A 108 33.91 3.21 -14.05
CA LEU A 108 32.50 3.49 -13.78
C LEU A 108 32.34 4.25 -12.47
N THR A 109 31.48 5.26 -12.48
CA THR A 109 30.99 5.92 -11.26
C THR A 109 29.94 5.05 -10.55
N VAL A 110 29.56 5.39 -9.31
CA VAL A 110 28.50 4.66 -8.58
C VAL A 110 27.18 4.76 -9.34
N ARG A 111 26.87 5.93 -9.91
CA ARG A 111 25.68 6.13 -10.74
C ARG A 111 25.66 5.21 -11.98
N GLU A 112 26.79 5.13 -12.69
CA GLU A 112 26.88 4.28 -13.89
C GLU A 112 26.88 2.79 -13.54
N PHE A 113 27.47 2.41 -12.40
CA PHE A 113 27.36 1.06 -11.85
C PHE A 113 25.91 0.69 -11.59
N VAL A 114 25.16 1.55 -10.90
CA VAL A 114 23.72 1.35 -10.63
C VAL A 114 22.93 1.23 -11.93
N ARG A 115 23.23 2.06 -12.93
CA ARG A 115 22.61 1.99 -14.27
C ARG A 115 22.88 0.65 -14.94
N ALA A 116 24.13 0.23 -15.00
CA ALA A 116 24.52 -1.04 -15.61
C ALA A 116 23.91 -2.25 -14.87
N LEU A 117 23.82 -2.17 -13.54
CA LEU A 117 23.19 -3.20 -12.72
C LEU A 117 21.68 -3.28 -12.96
N ALA A 118 20.99 -2.14 -13.03
CA ALA A 118 19.55 -2.08 -13.29
C ALA A 118 19.17 -2.55 -14.71
N LYS A 119 20.07 -2.38 -15.69
CA LYS A 119 19.91 -2.90 -17.06
C LYS A 119 20.28 -4.38 -17.21
N SER A 120 20.87 -4.99 -16.19
CA SER A 120 21.29 -6.39 -16.26
C SER A 120 20.10 -7.37 -16.35
N GLU A 121 20.36 -8.54 -16.93
CA GLU A 121 19.39 -9.64 -16.98
C GLU A 121 18.97 -10.12 -15.57
N LEU A 122 19.89 -10.02 -14.60
CA LEU A 122 19.62 -10.35 -13.20
C LEU A 122 18.50 -9.46 -12.65
N TYR A 123 18.61 -8.14 -12.82
CA TYR A 123 17.59 -7.20 -12.36
C TYR A 123 16.28 -7.40 -13.12
N ARG A 124 16.36 -7.53 -14.46
CA ARG A 124 15.21 -7.71 -15.34
C ARG A 124 14.37 -8.95 -15.01
N SER A 125 15.01 -10.10 -14.83
CA SER A 125 14.32 -11.36 -14.51
C SER A 125 13.56 -11.32 -13.18
N ARG A 126 14.05 -10.54 -12.21
CA ARG A 126 13.45 -10.43 -10.86
C ARG A 126 12.32 -9.41 -10.80
N PHE A 127 12.49 -8.23 -11.39
CA PHE A 127 11.61 -7.08 -11.16
C PHE A 127 10.81 -6.64 -12.38
N PHE A 128 11.11 -7.17 -13.57
CA PHE A 128 10.41 -6.82 -14.80
C PHE A 128 9.66 -8.02 -15.39
N ASP A 129 10.35 -9.10 -15.73
CA ASP A 129 9.73 -10.22 -16.48
C ASP A 129 8.66 -10.96 -15.66
N ASN A 130 8.81 -11.01 -14.33
CA ASN A 130 7.88 -11.70 -13.42
C ASN A 130 6.89 -10.74 -12.72
N CYS A 131 6.91 -9.45 -13.05
CA CYS A 131 6.12 -8.43 -12.37
C CYS A 131 5.14 -7.73 -13.31
N TYR A 132 4.05 -7.21 -12.75
CA TYR A 132 3.16 -6.31 -13.50
C TYR A 132 3.87 -4.97 -13.72
N SER A 133 3.58 -4.27 -14.82
CA SER A 133 4.23 -3.00 -15.18
C SER A 133 4.18 -1.97 -14.04
N TYR A 134 3.02 -1.80 -13.41
CA TYR A 134 2.87 -0.90 -12.25
C TYR A 134 3.71 -1.31 -11.05
N ARG A 135 3.88 -2.62 -10.80
CA ARG A 135 4.77 -3.12 -9.74
C ARG A 135 6.23 -2.87 -10.07
N ALA A 136 6.63 -3.06 -11.33
CA ALA A 136 7.98 -2.78 -11.78
C ALA A 136 8.34 -1.30 -11.59
N VAL A 137 7.43 -0.38 -11.95
CA VAL A 137 7.61 1.07 -11.72
C VAL A 137 7.73 1.38 -10.23
N GLU A 138 6.81 0.88 -9.39
CA GLU A 138 6.89 1.04 -7.92
C GLU A 138 8.23 0.59 -7.33
N LEU A 139 8.77 -0.54 -7.82
CA LEU A 139 10.06 -1.07 -7.42
C LEU A 139 11.23 -0.24 -7.95
N ASN A 140 11.17 0.25 -9.19
CA ASN A 140 12.20 1.13 -9.76
C ASN A 140 12.33 2.43 -8.94
N PHE A 141 11.22 3.06 -8.57
CA PHE A 141 11.20 4.21 -7.66
C PHE A 141 11.87 3.88 -6.32
N LYS A 142 11.57 2.71 -5.76
CA LYS A 142 12.15 2.23 -4.51
C LYS A 142 13.67 2.02 -4.62
N HIS A 143 14.12 1.30 -5.65
CA HIS A 143 15.51 0.87 -5.81
C HIS A 143 16.43 2.01 -6.23
N LEU A 144 16.02 2.81 -7.21
CA LEU A 144 16.84 3.83 -7.84
C LEU A 144 16.72 5.19 -7.15
N LEU A 145 15.49 5.62 -6.84
CA LEU A 145 15.23 6.95 -6.25
C LEU A 145 15.07 6.93 -4.73
N GLY A 146 14.91 5.74 -4.13
CA GLY A 146 14.77 5.58 -2.69
C GLY A 146 13.45 6.11 -2.13
N ARG A 147 12.41 6.26 -2.96
CA ARG A 147 11.08 6.74 -2.56
C ARG A 147 9.96 5.93 -3.19
N ALA A 148 8.72 6.18 -2.76
CA ALA A 148 7.53 5.73 -3.47
C ALA A 148 7.13 6.77 -4.54
N PRO A 149 6.35 6.40 -5.57
CA PRO A 149 5.75 7.38 -6.47
C PRO A 149 4.77 8.28 -5.71
N ASP A 150 4.80 9.58 -6.01
CA ASP A 150 3.94 10.58 -5.36
C ASP A 150 2.55 10.58 -5.97
N ASN A 151 2.51 10.66 -7.30
CA ASN A 151 1.29 10.89 -8.07
C ASN A 151 1.10 9.82 -9.13
N PHE A 152 -0.16 9.66 -9.56
CA PHE A 152 -0.49 8.74 -10.65
C PHE A 152 0.17 9.14 -11.98
N ASP A 153 0.39 10.45 -12.17
CA ASP A 153 1.03 10.98 -13.37
C ASP A 153 2.48 10.53 -13.54
N GLU A 154 3.25 10.39 -12.45
CA GLU A 154 4.62 9.84 -12.49
C GLU A 154 4.60 8.38 -12.98
N THR A 155 3.73 7.58 -12.37
CA THR A 155 3.59 6.17 -12.74
C THR A 155 3.12 5.99 -14.18
N ARG A 156 2.20 6.86 -14.64
CA ARG A 156 1.72 6.90 -16.02
C ARG A 156 2.83 7.30 -16.99
N PHE A 157 3.66 8.28 -16.63
CA PHE A 157 4.78 8.73 -17.44
C PHE A 157 5.77 7.60 -17.72
N HIS A 158 6.20 6.88 -16.68
CA HIS A 158 7.11 5.75 -16.82
C HIS A 158 6.51 4.57 -17.59
N THR A 159 5.23 4.27 -17.35
CA THR A 159 4.52 3.24 -18.14
C THR A 159 4.47 3.63 -19.62
N GLY A 160 4.24 4.90 -19.94
CA GLY A 160 4.29 5.40 -21.34
C GLY A 160 5.68 5.30 -21.97
N ILE A 161 6.76 5.46 -21.20
CA ILE A 161 8.13 5.24 -21.70
C ILE A 161 8.37 3.76 -21.97
N LEU A 162 7.94 2.87 -21.07
CA LEU A 162 8.04 1.43 -21.26
C LEU A 162 7.36 0.97 -22.54
N ASP A 163 6.16 1.49 -22.82
CA ASP A 163 5.39 1.13 -24.01
C ASP A 163 6.02 1.66 -25.32
N THR A 164 6.67 2.82 -25.28
CA THR A 164 7.18 3.50 -26.49
C THR A 164 8.66 3.22 -26.79
N LYS A 165 9.51 3.18 -25.75
CA LYS A 165 10.97 3.10 -25.87
C LYS A 165 11.56 1.84 -25.23
N GLY A 166 10.78 1.09 -24.46
CA GLY A 166 11.20 -0.15 -23.82
C GLY A 166 11.87 0.02 -22.46
N PHE A 167 12.33 -1.10 -21.90
CA PHE A 167 12.82 -1.22 -20.53
C PHE A 167 14.07 -0.39 -20.22
N GLU A 168 15.08 -0.45 -21.07
CA GLU A 168 16.35 0.24 -20.81
C GLU A 168 16.20 1.76 -20.77
N ALA A 169 15.33 2.31 -21.63
CA ALA A 169 15.01 3.73 -21.67
C ALA A 169 14.21 4.19 -20.45
N ASP A 170 13.36 3.34 -19.87
CA ASP A 170 12.69 3.63 -18.61
C ASP A 170 13.70 3.72 -17.47
N ILE A 171 14.65 2.76 -17.37
CA ILE A 171 15.72 2.81 -16.36
C ILE A 171 16.56 4.08 -16.47
N ASP A 172 16.94 4.48 -17.70
CA ASP A 172 17.68 5.72 -17.92
C ASP A 172 16.89 6.94 -17.46
N SER A 173 15.57 6.97 -17.64
CA SER A 173 14.73 8.10 -17.24
C SER A 173 14.77 8.40 -15.73
N TYR A 174 14.94 7.39 -14.87
CA TYR A 174 15.10 7.61 -13.43
C TYR A 174 16.48 8.16 -13.09
N ILE A 175 17.54 7.63 -13.71
CA ILE A 175 18.93 7.92 -13.35
C ILE A 175 19.40 9.26 -13.94
N ASP A 176 18.90 9.61 -15.14
CA ASP A 176 19.18 10.89 -15.80
C ASP A 176 18.30 12.04 -15.28
N SER A 177 17.45 11.79 -14.28
CA SER A 177 16.63 12.83 -13.66
C SER A 177 17.46 13.77 -12.78
N ASP A 178 17.07 15.05 -12.76
CA ASP A 178 17.65 16.05 -11.85
C ASP A 178 17.44 15.66 -10.37
N GLU A 179 16.39 14.90 -10.09
CA GLU A 179 16.11 14.36 -8.77
C GLU A 179 17.19 13.36 -8.32
N TYR A 180 17.64 12.47 -9.19
CA TYR A 180 18.73 11.55 -8.86
C TYR A 180 20.03 12.34 -8.61
N GLN A 181 20.35 13.28 -9.51
CA GLN A 181 21.59 14.07 -9.44
C GLN A 181 21.66 14.93 -8.18
N SER A 182 20.57 15.60 -7.79
CA SER A 182 20.53 16.47 -6.60
C SER A 182 20.60 15.71 -5.27
N ASN A 183 20.14 14.46 -5.22
CA ASN A 183 20.10 13.68 -3.99
C ASN A 183 21.34 12.79 -3.78
N PHE A 184 21.84 12.16 -4.85
CA PHE A 184 22.91 11.16 -4.79
C PHE A 184 24.17 11.59 -5.57
N GLY A 185 24.03 12.43 -6.59
CA GLY A 185 25.15 12.76 -7.48
C GLY A 185 25.73 11.52 -8.15
N GLU A 186 27.06 11.47 -8.29
CA GLU A 186 27.74 10.39 -9.03
C GLU A 186 28.37 9.31 -8.15
N TYR A 187 28.62 9.63 -6.87
CA TYR A 187 29.46 8.83 -5.97
C TYR A 187 28.74 8.31 -4.73
N ILE A 188 27.49 8.70 -4.50
CA ILE A 188 26.71 8.23 -3.35
C ILE A 188 25.80 7.08 -3.80
N VAL A 189 25.77 6.01 -3.02
CA VAL A 189 24.87 4.89 -3.24
C VAL A 189 23.42 5.35 -2.98
N PRO A 190 22.45 4.99 -3.85
CA PRO A 190 21.05 5.30 -3.58
C PRO A 190 20.63 4.81 -2.20
N ALA A 191 19.93 5.66 -1.46
CA ALA A 191 19.47 5.38 -0.12
C ALA A 191 17.98 5.71 -0.03
N TYR A 192 17.26 4.98 0.81
CA TYR A 192 15.87 5.30 1.11
C TYR A 192 15.77 6.70 1.71
N ARG A 193 14.79 7.49 1.25
CA ARG A 193 14.54 8.87 1.67
C ARG A 193 13.07 9.23 1.80
N GLY A 194 12.16 8.39 1.31
CA GLY A 194 10.72 8.59 1.39
C GLY A 194 10.15 8.63 2.81
N PHE A 195 10.99 8.54 3.86
CA PHE A 195 10.60 8.76 5.25
C PHE A 195 10.79 10.22 5.71
N SER A 196 11.39 11.09 4.89
CA SER A 196 11.58 12.50 5.20
C SER A 196 10.50 13.34 4.53
N SER A 197 9.82 14.22 5.28
CA SER A 197 8.92 15.20 4.69
C SER A 197 9.72 16.33 4.06
N ARG A 198 9.53 16.57 2.77
CA ARG A 198 10.13 17.71 2.06
C ARG A 198 9.06 18.74 1.72
N PRO A 199 9.39 20.03 1.71
CA PRO A 199 8.45 21.06 1.28
C PRO A 199 8.05 20.81 -0.19
N GLY A 200 6.74 20.79 -0.45
CA GLY A 200 6.18 20.56 -1.79
C GLY A 200 5.93 19.10 -2.17
N GLN A 201 6.32 18.12 -1.34
CA GLN A 201 6.00 16.71 -1.55
C GLN A 201 4.66 16.32 -0.91
N SER A 202 4.04 15.27 -1.44
CA SER A 202 2.80 14.73 -0.90
C SER A 202 3.05 13.95 0.38
N MET A 203 2.12 14.02 1.35
CA MET A 203 2.14 13.11 2.50
C MET A 203 1.90 11.65 2.07
N LEU A 204 1.32 11.46 0.88
CA LEU A 204 1.04 10.15 0.32
C LEU A 204 2.34 9.37 0.05
N GLU A 205 3.38 10.02 -0.48
CA GLU A 205 4.73 9.44 -0.66
C GLU A 205 5.22 8.76 0.60
N PHE A 206 5.14 9.46 1.74
CA PHE A 206 5.56 8.95 3.05
C PHE A 206 4.77 7.70 3.43
N THR A 207 3.43 7.75 3.34
CA THR A 207 2.59 6.59 3.71
C THR A 207 2.80 5.39 2.77
N ASN A 208 2.98 5.64 1.48
CA ASN A 208 3.21 4.63 0.45
C ASN A 208 4.57 3.96 0.61
N MET A 209 5.59 4.72 1.03
CA MET A 209 6.91 4.19 1.31
C MET A 209 6.86 3.04 2.32
N PHE A 210 6.00 3.11 3.35
CA PHE A 210 5.85 2.04 4.34
C PHE A 210 5.07 0.82 3.86
N ASP A 211 4.21 0.94 2.84
CA ASP A 211 3.55 -0.24 2.25
C ASP A 211 4.57 -1.06 1.45
N ILE A 212 5.49 -0.40 0.72
CA ILE A 212 6.56 -1.08 -0.01
C ILE A 212 7.73 -1.52 0.90
N LEU A 213 8.19 -0.64 1.80
CA LEU A 213 9.32 -0.88 2.70
C LEU A 213 8.81 -1.30 4.09
N ARG A 214 8.57 -2.60 4.27
CA ARG A 214 7.99 -3.15 5.49
C ARG A 214 8.94 -3.19 6.69
N SER A 215 10.19 -3.63 6.48
CA SER A 215 11.20 -3.80 7.52
C SER A 215 12.60 -4.02 6.91
N ALA A 216 13.66 -3.80 7.70
CA ALA A 216 15.05 -4.04 7.30
C ALA A 216 15.38 -5.49 6.91
N SER A 217 14.61 -6.45 7.41
CA SER A 217 14.78 -7.88 7.11
C SER A 217 13.87 -8.38 5.98
N SER A 218 13.03 -7.49 5.43
CA SER A 218 12.17 -7.84 4.29
C SER A 218 12.96 -7.80 2.98
N SER A 219 12.58 -8.63 2.02
CA SER A 219 13.00 -8.51 0.62
C SER A 219 11.77 -8.34 -0.27
N ASP A 220 11.94 -7.76 -1.46
CA ASP A 220 10.82 -7.53 -2.39
C ASP A 220 10.17 -8.82 -2.91
N LYS A 221 10.91 -9.94 -2.86
CA LYS A 221 10.39 -11.28 -3.20
C LYS A 221 9.55 -11.89 -2.06
N ALA A 222 9.93 -11.65 -0.81
CA ALA A 222 9.30 -12.28 0.36
C ALA A 222 8.01 -11.58 0.83
N GLN A 223 7.52 -10.60 0.08
CA GLN A 223 6.40 -9.77 0.49
C GLN A 223 5.05 -10.48 0.29
N THR A 224 4.10 -10.22 1.19
CA THR A 224 2.78 -10.89 1.26
C THR A 224 1.93 -10.75 0.00
N LYS A 225 2.16 -9.69 -0.80
CA LYS A 225 1.39 -9.39 -2.03
C LYS A 225 2.01 -9.99 -3.30
N GLU A 226 3.06 -10.83 -3.17
CA GLU A 226 3.81 -11.41 -4.30
C GLU A 226 4.23 -10.32 -5.30
N ASN A 227 4.08 -10.57 -6.61
CA ASN A 227 4.47 -9.66 -7.67
C ASN A 227 3.38 -8.66 -8.08
N LYS A 228 2.29 -8.54 -7.31
CA LYS A 228 1.18 -7.61 -7.58
C LYS A 228 1.55 -6.17 -7.18
N PRO A 229 1.05 -5.16 -7.88
CA PRO A 229 1.28 -3.78 -7.49
C PRO A 229 0.59 -3.47 -6.16
N GLN A 230 1.25 -2.67 -5.33
CA GLN A 230 0.80 -2.42 -3.96
C GLN A 230 0.20 -1.04 -3.81
N LEU A 231 0.74 -0.07 -4.54
CA LEU A 231 0.40 1.34 -4.39
C LEU A 231 -0.62 1.82 -5.40
N THR A 232 -0.93 1.05 -6.44
CA THR A 232 -1.83 1.47 -7.51
C THR A 232 -3.17 2.01 -6.99
N SER A 233 -3.78 1.36 -5.99
CA SER A 233 -5.01 1.83 -5.35
C SER A 233 -4.82 3.13 -4.56
N ALA A 234 -3.71 3.27 -3.85
CA ALA A 234 -3.40 4.44 -3.04
C ALA A 234 -3.10 5.66 -3.91
N ILE A 235 -2.30 5.47 -4.96
CA ILE A 235 -1.86 6.51 -5.89
C ILE A 235 -3.02 7.00 -6.76
N ILE A 236 -3.82 6.10 -7.35
CA ILE A 236 -4.97 6.51 -8.19
C ILE A 236 -5.99 7.31 -7.39
N ARG A 237 -6.20 6.95 -6.12
CA ARG A 237 -7.21 7.58 -5.26
C ARG A 237 -6.67 8.76 -4.46
N ASN A 238 -5.36 9.01 -4.52
CA ASN A 238 -4.67 9.95 -3.65
C ASN A 238 -5.07 9.80 -2.17
N SER A 239 -5.11 8.55 -1.70
CA SER A 239 -5.57 8.19 -0.34
C SER A 239 -4.63 7.14 0.26
N PRO A 240 -4.16 7.32 1.51
CA PRO A 240 -3.25 6.37 2.14
C PRO A 240 -3.89 4.98 2.23
N TYR A 241 -3.09 3.94 1.96
CA TYR A 241 -3.52 2.53 1.93
C TYR A 241 -4.64 2.21 0.91
N GLY A 242 -4.99 3.16 0.03
CA GLY A 242 -6.00 2.98 -1.01
C GLY A 242 -7.42 2.77 -0.49
N LYS A 243 -7.70 3.10 0.77
CA LYS A 243 -9.05 3.03 1.37
C LYS A 243 -9.86 4.26 0.96
N PHE A 244 -11.16 4.10 0.73
CA PHE A 244 -12.03 5.27 0.60
C PHE A 244 -12.21 5.90 1.97
N LYS A 245 -12.37 7.22 1.96
CA LYS A 245 -12.72 7.97 3.17
C LYS A 245 -14.13 7.63 3.64
N ALA A 246 -15.02 7.33 2.68
CA ALA A 246 -16.37 6.84 2.90
C ALA A 246 -16.66 5.73 1.89
N ASP A 247 -16.96 4.53 2.38
CA ASP A 247 -17.28 3.37 1.53
C ASP A 247 -18.79 3.30 1.23
N ASN A 248 -19.64 3.85 2.11
CA ASN A 248 -21.10 3.79 2.00
C ASN A 248 -21.73 5.18 1.80
N VAL A 249 -22.95 5.20 1.24
CA VAL A 249 -23.76 6.42 1.13
C VAL A 249 -24.02 7.05 2.50
N GLN A 250 -24.18 6.22 3.54
CA GLN A 250 -24.33 6.70 4.92
C GLN A 250 -23.08 7.40 5.45
N ASP A 251 -21.89 6.88 5.13
CA ASP A 251 -20.61 7.50 5.52
C ASP A 251 -20.40 8.81 4.74
N LEU A 252 -20.74 8.83 3.45
CA LEU A 252 -20.70 10.05 2.62
C LEU A 252 -21.66 11.12 3.17
N LEU A 253 -22.88 10.73 3.51
CA LEU A 253 -23.85 11.63 4.15
C LEU A 253 -23.30 12.13 5.49
N ALA A 254 -22.75 11.26 6.32
CA ALA A 254 -22.14 11.65 7.59
C ALA A 254 -21.01 12.67 7.38
N GLU A 255 -20.14 12.51 6.38
CA GLU A 255 -19.09 13.49 6.07
C GLU A 255 -19.64 14.84 5.61
N VAL A 256 -20.63 14.84 4.71
CA VAL A 256 -21.27 16.06 4.20
C VAL A 256 -21.94 16.82 5.36
N PHE A 257 -22.62 16.10 6.25
CA PHE A 257 -23.29 16.72 7.41
C PHE A 257 -22.32 17.13 8.52
N LYS A 258 -21.18 16.44 8.69
CA LYS A 258 -20.10 16.81 9.64
C LYS A 258 -19.51 18.20 9.32
N GLY A 259 -19.52 18.59 8.04
CA GLY A 259 -19.09 19.93 7.60
C GLY A 259 -20.03 21.08 7.97
N SER A 260 -21.29 20.82 8.37
CA SER A 260 -22.27 21.88 8.68
C SER A 260 -22.52 22.11 10.18
N ILE A 261 -22.10 21.20 11.07
CA ILE A 261 -22.40 21.26 12.52
C ILE A 261 -21.14 21.57 13.37
N GLY A 262 -19.94 21.54 12.78
CA GLY A 262 -18.71 21.85 13.50
C GLY A 262 -18.24 23.28 13.29
N SER A 263 -18.89 24.28 13.92
CA SER A 263 -18.16 25.54 14.15
C SER A 263 -16.96 25.22 15.04
N ALA A 264 -15.74 25.36 14.52
CA ALA A 264 -14.55 25.37 15.36
C ALA A 264 -14.78 26.38 16.51
N PRO A 265 -14.37 26.09 17.76
CA PRO A 265 -14.60 27.01 18.87
C PRO A 265 -13.97 28.36 18.54
N ILE A 266 -14.78 29.40 18.37
CA ILE A 266 -14.27 30.77 18.25
C ILE A 266 -13.69 31.12 19.63
N PRO A 267 -12.38 31.41 19.75
CA PRO A 267 -11.82 31.83 21.02
C PRO A 267 -12.46 33.16 21.42
N LYS A 268 -13.07 33.23 22.61
CA LYS A 268 -13.31 34.53 23.25
C LYS A 268 -11.96 35.15 23.62
N PRO A 269 -11.84 36.50 23.64
CA PRO A 269 -10.57 37.20 23.79
C PRO A 269 -9.77 36.90 25.09
N ASP A 270 -10.34 36.19 26.06
CA ASP A 270 -9.72 35.91 27.37
C ASP A 270 -9.08 34.51 27.50
N GLY A 271 -8.98 33.72 26.42
CA GLY A 271 -8.08 32.55 26.36
C GLY A 271 -8.52 31.30 27.15
N THR A 272 -9.78 31.20 27.60
CA THR A 272 -10.32 29.99 28.23
C THR A 272 -11.02 29.08 27.22
N TYR A 273 -10.77 27.77 27.33
CA TYR A 273 -11.44 26.73 26.54
C TYR A 273 -12.57 26.12 27.37
N GLU A 274 -13.83 26.36 27.00
CA GLU A 274 -14.96 25.60 27.55
C GLU A 274 -14.97 24.20 26.92
N GLN A 275 -14.84 23.15 27.74
CA GLN A 275 -15.15 21.80 27.28
C GLN A 275 -16.66 21.71 27.01
N PRO A 276 -17.09 21.05 25.93
CA PRO A 276 -18.51 20.91 25.65
C PRO A 276 -19.16 20.11 26.78
N ASP A 277 -20.11 20.74 27.48
CA ASP A 277 -20.86 20.15 28.57
C ASP A 277 -21.71 18.98 28.04
N ILE A 278 -21.24 17.75 28.27
CA ILE A 278 -21.91 16.49 27.84
C ILE A 278 -23.17 16.18 28.68
N SER A 279 -23.59 17.12 29.53
CA SER A 279 -24.67 16.97 30.50
C SER A 279 -25.94 17.74 30.14
N ARG A 280 -26.02 18.37 28.95
CA ARG A 280 -27.30 18.92 28.45
C ARG A 280 -28.28 17.78 28.19
N THR A 281 -29.14 17.60 29.18
CA THR A 281 -30.33 16.75 29.18
C THR A 281 -31.06 16.81 27.85
N SER A 282 -31.45 15.62 27.38
CA SER A 282 -32.16 15.24 26.15
C SER A 282 -33.59 15.83 26.01
N SER A 283 -33.81 17.05 26.46
CA SER A 283 -35.06 17.80 26.31
C SER A 283 -34.65 19.23 25.95
N GLU A 284 -34.45 19.56 24.68
CA GLU A 284 -35.51 20.11 23.85
C GLU A 284 -35.02 20.05 22.39
N VAL A 285 -35.37 18.98 21.68
CA VAL A 285 -35.37 19.04 20.21
C VAL A 285 -36.52 19.98 19.84
N PRO A 286 -36.29 21.09 19.12
CA PRO A 286 -37.35 22.05 18.80
C PRO A 286 -38.53 21.32 18.15
N GLU A 287 -39.77 21.62 18.57
CA GLU A 287 -40.96 20.91 18.10
C GLU A 287 -41.07 20.89 16.57
N ALA A 288 -40.56 21.92 15.91
CA ALA A 288 -40.46 21.99 14.46
C ALA A 288 -39.61 20.85 13.86
N ALA A 289 -38.47 20.51 14.47
CA ALA A 289 -37.63 19.40 14.03
C ALA A 289 -38.31 18.05 14.30
N ARG A 290 -39.04 17.90 15.40
CA ARG A 290 -39.84 16.68 15.67
C ARG A 290 -40.94 16.47 14.63
N ARG A 291 -41.63 17.54 14.23
CA ARG A 291 -42.65 17.49 13.17
C ARG A 291 -42.05 17.16 11.81
N GLN A 292 -40.86 17.70 11.50
CA GLN A 292 -40.15 17.36 10.28
C GLN A 292 -39.70 15.90 10.25
N ILE A 293 -39.18 15.38 11.37
CA ILE A 293 -38.78 13.97 11.49
C ILE A 293 -40.00 13.06 11.31
N ALA A 294 -41.12 13.34 11.99
CA ALA A 294 -42.34 12.55 11.85
C ALA A 294 -42.93 12.60 10.42
N ALA A 295 -42.86 13.74 9.75
CA ALA A 295 -43.31 13.87 8.36
C ALA A 295 -42.43 13.06 7.39
N LEU A 296 -41.12 13.01 7.62
CA LEU A 296 -40.20 12.19 6.83
C LEU A 296 -40.41 10.69 7.08
N GLU A 297 -40.69 10.28 8.32
CA GLU A 297 -41.01 8.90 8.66
C GLU A 297 -42.27 8.42 7.92
N GLN A 298 -43.33 9.25 7.87
CA GLN A 298 -44.54 8.95 7.09
C GLN A 298 -44.26 8.79 5.60
N GLN A 299 -43.42 9.65 5.01
CA GLN A 299 -43.03 9.53 3.60
C GLN A 299 -42.27 8.24 3.32
N VAL A 300 -41.43 7.78 4.24
CA VAL A 300 -40.69 6.51 4.11
C VAL A 300 -41.65 5.32 4.17
N GLU A 301 -42.64 5.35 5.07
CA GLU A 301 -43.66 4.30 5.17
C GLU A 301 -44.54 4.23 3.91
N ASP A 302 -44.96 5.38 3.37
CA ASP A 302 -45.74 5.47 2.13
C ASP A 302 -44.95 4.92 0.94
N GLN A 303 -43.69 5.33 0.79
CA GLN A 303 -42.80 4.81 -0.26
C GLN A 303 -42.54 3.30 -0.11
N ALA A 304 -42.41 2.79 1.12
CA ALA A 304 -42.25 1.36 1.36
C ALA A 304 -43.51 0.57 0.93
N ALA A 305 -44.70 1.12 1.16
CA ALA A 305 -45.96 0.54 0.70
C ALA A 305 -46.08 0.54 -0.83
N GLU A 306 -45.70 1.63 -1.51
CA GLU A 306 -45.66 1.70 -2.98
C GLU A 306 -44.70 0.67 -3.58
N ILE A 307 -43.49 0.55 -3.02
CA ILE A 307 -42.49 -0.44 -3.46
C ILE A 307 -43.03 -1.87 -3.28
N ALA A 308 -43.72 -2.15 -2.17
CA ALA A 308 -44.33 -3.45 -1.95
C ALA A 308 -45.44 -3.76 -2.98
N ALA A 309 -46.29 -2.78 -3.31
CA ALA A 309 -47.33 -2.92 -4.32
C ALA A 309 -46.74 -3.15 -5.73
N LEU A 310 -45.72 -2.40 -6.12
CA LEU A 310 -45.03 -2.59 -7.40
C LEU A 310 -44.36 -3.96 -7.51
N LYS A 311 -43.77 -4.46 -6.41
CA LYS A 311 -43.21 -5.82 -6.35
C LYS A 311 -44.28 -6.90 -6.53
N ALA A 312 -45.47 -6.72 -5.95
CA ALA A 312 -46.59 -7.64 -6.15
C ALA A 312 -47.05 -7.65 -7.61
N GLN A 313 -47.17 -6.49 -8.25
CA GLN A 313 -47.52 -6.38 -9.67
C GLN A 313 -46.48 -7.07 -10.58
N LEU A 314 -45.19 -6.92 -10.28
CA LEU A 314 -44.13 -7.62 -11.01
C LEU A 314 -44.20 -9.14 -10.81
N ALA A 315 -44.53 -9.61 -9.60
CA ALA A 315 -44.72 -11.04 -9.34
C ALA A 315 -45.90 -11.61 -10.14
N ASP A 316 -47.00 -10.89 -10.26
CA ASP A 316 -48.14 -11.32 -11.08
C ASP A 316 -47.84 -11.27 -12.58
N ALA A 317 -47.16 -10.21 -13.04
CA ALA A 317 -46.73 -10.09 -14.43
C ALA A 317 -45.76 -11.22 -14.84
N THR A 318 -44.82 -11.58 -13.97
CA THR A 318 -43.88 -12.69 -14.20
C THR A 318 -44.58 -14.05 -14.19
N ARG A 319 -45.60 -14.25 -13.33
CA ARG A 319 -46.47 -15.44 -13.39
C ARG A 319 -47.18 -15.54 -14.73
N ILE A 320 -47.81 -14.46 -15.22
CA ILE A 320 -48.51 -14.46 -16.51
C ILE A 320 -47.53 -14.68 -17.67
N SER A 321 -46.34 -14.07 -17.61
CA SER A 321 -45.29 -14.25 -18.61
C SER A 321 -44.76 -15.69 -18.67
N SER A 322 -44.68 -16.40 -17.54
CA SER A 322 -44.23 -17.80 -17.51
C SER A 322 -45.27 -18.75 -18.11
N PHE A 323 -46.56 -18.46 -17.94
CA PHE A 323 -47.62 -19.18 -18.67
C PHE A 323 -47.54 -18.95 -20.18
N GLY A 324 -47.27 -17.71 -20.62
CA GLY A 324 -47.10 -17.38 -22.03
C GLY A 324 -45.90 -18.08 -22.68
N SER A 325 -44.74 -18.13 -22.00
CA SER A 325 -43.55 -18.83 -22.50
C SER A 325 -43.74 -20.36 -22.54
N ALA A 326 -44.47 -20.94 -21.58
CA ALA A 326 -44.81 -22.36 -21.58
C ALA A 326 -45.75 -22.75 -22.74
N GLN A 327 -46.71 -21.89 -23.10
CA GLN A 327 -47.56 -22.11 -24.27
C GLN A 327 -46.79 -21.99 -25.58
N LEU A 328 -45.90 -20.99 -25.71
CA LEU A 328 -45.06 -20.82 -26.91
C LEU A 328 -44.05 -21.97 -27.09
N ASN A 329 -43.54 -22.56 -26.02
CA ASN A 329 -42.65 -23.73 -26.09
C ASN A 329 -43.34 -25.00 -26.62
N LYS A 330 -44.67 -25.09 -26.55
CA LYS A 330 -45.43 -26.23 -27.09
C LYS A 330 -45.51 -26.19 -28.63
N TRP A 331 -45.34 -25.01 -29.23
CA TRP A 331 -45.45 -24.77 -30.67
C TRP A 331 -44.11 -24.41 -31.34
N ARG A 332 -43.03 -24.26 -30.58
CA ARG A 332 -41.68 -24.15 -31.14
C ARG A 332 -41.11 -25.55 -31.40
N PRO A 333 -40.65 -25.87 -32.63
CA PRO A 333 -39.96 -27.13 -32.87
C PRO A 333 -38.68 -27.18 -32.05
N ARG A 334 -38.45 -28.30 -31.35
CA ARG A 334 -37.16 -28.56 -30.68
C ARG A 334 -36.13 -28.81 -31.76
N SER A 335 -35.29 -27.82 -32.06
CA SER A 335 -34.03 -28.06 -32.78
C SER A 335 -33.11 -28.86 -31.86
N TYR A 336 -32.78 -30.08 -32.26
CA TYR A 336 -31.78 -30.93 -31.62
C TYR A 336 -30.37 -30.53 -32.03
#